data_AF-A0A222F838-F1
#
_entry.id   AF-A0A222F838-F1
#
_cell.length_a   1.000
_cell.length_b   1.000
_cell.length_c   1.000
_cell.angle_alpha   90.00
_cell.angle_beta   90.00
_cell.angle_gamma   90.00
#
_symmetry.space_group_name_H-M   'P 1'
#
loop_
_entity.id
_entity.type
_entity.pdbx_description
1 polymer ?
#
loop_
_entity_poly.entity_id
_entity_poly.type
_entity_poly.pdbx_seq_one_letter_code
_entity_poly.pdbx_strand_id
1 'polypeptide(L)'
;MSFPVFLSALLALLLTPISASGETWLASSETDFPPYNFPAGGKHVGIDTEIVQRVIDGMGEQVLFVQLPWKRVVQSVEQNEVDLGFQFVGTKERFEKFNMVGPFREGITTFMLPRDSVIEFSSLKELKGYLIGTVRGYAYEEEFDRADYLKKEEATDNETNVRKLAAGRLHMIVGDRDTLAFLAKRLGLSDRFRFADTPLAVVPRYIAFPKARSDQAAAFAQKLEEIKASGDIQSIIEKYTR
;
A
#
# COMPACT_ATOMS: atom_id res chain seq x y z
N MET A 1 67.18 -0.54 -51.78
CA MET A 1 65.84 -1.09 -52.02
C MET A 1 65.11 -1.09 -50.69
N SER A 2 64.09 -0.26 -50.58
CA SER A 2 63.45 0.16 -49.33
C SER A 2 62.38 -0.83 -48.87
N PHE A 3 62.33 -1.09 -47.57
CA PHE A 3 61.19 -1.73 -46.89
C PHE A 3 59.95 -0.83 -46.97
N PRO A 4 58.74 -1.42 -46.84
CA PRO A 4 57.94 -1.02 -45.68
C PRO A 4 57.31 -2.18 -44.92
N VAL A 5 57.39 -2.02 -43.61
CA VAL A 5 56.70 -2.72 -42.55
C VAL A 5 55.21 -2.38 -42.62
N PHE A 6 54.32 -3.36 -42.78
CA PHE A 6 52.89 -3.17 -42.55
C PHE A 6 52.61 -3.30 -41.05
N LEU A 7 52.59 -2.14 -40.40
CA LEU A 7 51.98 -1.91 -39.09
C LEU A 7 50.50 -1.57 -39.35
N SER A 8 49.55 -2.39 -38.89
CA SER A 8 48.15 -1.97 -38.76
C SER A 8 47.38 -2.82 -37.76
N ALA A 9 47.30 -2.25 -36.55
CA ALA A 9 46.16 -2.20 -35.65
C ALA A 9 45.44 -3.52 -35.31
N LEU A 10 45.85 -4.09 -34.18
CA LEU A 10 45.04 -4.93 -33.32
C LEU A 10 43.81 -4.13 -32.86
N LEU A 11 42.66 -4.32 -33.51
CA LEU A 11 41.39 -3.78 -33.03
C LEU A 11 40.95 -4.62 -31.82
N ALA A 12 41.46 -4.28 -30.64
CA ALA A 12 40.92 -4.78 -29.39
C ALA A 12 39.50 -4.21 -29.23
N LEU A 13 38.50 -4.98 -29.66
CA LEU A 13 37.11 -4.74 -29.30
C LEU A 13 37.05 -4.80 -27.76
N LEU A 14 36.98 -3.63 -27.14
CA LEU A 14 36.61 -3.47 -25.74
C LEU A 14 35.21 -4.06 -25.58
N LEU A 15 35.15 -5.33 -25.16
CA LEU A 15 33.98 -5.92 -24.54
C LEU A 15 33.77 -5.18 -23.22
N THR A 16 33.11 -4.02 -23.27
CA THR A 16 32.51 -3.44 -22.07
C THR A 16 31.39 -4.38 -21.67
N PRO A 17 31.42 -4.96 -20.45
CA PRO A 17 30.24 -5.63 -19.95
C PRO A 17 29.17 -4.57 -19.74
N ILE A 18 28.27 -4.41 -20.72
CA ILE A 18 26.97 -3.76 -20.50
C ILE A 18 26.18 -4.75 -19.68
N SER A 19 26.38 -4.72 -18.37
CA SER A 19 25.50 -5.35 -17.39
C SER A 19 25.54 -4.52 -16.12
N ALA A 20 25.02 -3.30 -16.24
CA ALA A 20 24.49 -2.56 -15.11
C ALA A 20 22.96 -2.60 -15.21
N SER A 21 22.41 -3.82 -15.19
CA SER A 21 21.02 -4.00 -14.79
C SER A 21 21.03 -3.84 -13.28
N GLY A 22 20.32 -2.85 -12.73
CA GLY A 22 20.17 -2.72 -11.28
C GLY A 22 19.65 -4.01 -10.63
N GLU A 23 19.87 -4.13 -9.32
CA GLU A 23 19.25 -5.15 -8.47
C GLU A 23 17.73 -5.15 -8.67
N THR A 24 17.15 -6.34 -8.65
CA THR A 24 15.69 -6.50 -8.72
C THR A 24 15.13 -6.67 -7.32
N TRP A 25 14.34 -5.70 -6.88
CA TRP A 25 13.71 -5.67 -5.58
C TRP A 25 12.35 -6.37 -5.64
N LEU A 26 12.03 -7.20 -4.64
CA LEU A 26 10.75 -7.86 -4.47
C LEU A 26 9.87 -7.03 -3.51
N ALA A 27 8.82 -6.40 -4.05
CA ALA A 27 7.91 -5.55 -3.30
C ALA A 27 6.54 -6.22 -3.10
N SER A 28 6.08 -6.31 -1.85
CA SER A 28 4.80 -6.93 -1.49
C SER A 28 3.71 -5.90 -1.19
N SER A 29 2.48 -6.18 -1.64
CA SER A 29 1.29 -5.37 -1.34
C SER A 29 0.05 -6.20 -1.20
N GLU A 30 -1.01 -5.59 -0.66
CA GLU A 30 -2.32 -6.23 -0.65
C GLU A 30 -2.78 -6.55 -2.08
N THR A 31 -3.56 -7.61 -2.25
CA THR A 31 -4.04 -7.99 -3.58
C THR A 31 -5.01 -6.98 -4.17
N ASP A 32 -5.82 -6.34 -3.34
CA ASP A 32 -6.92 -5.51 -3.84
C ASP A 32 -7.27 -4.42 -2.82
N PHE A 33 -6.56 -3.29 -2.93
CA PHE A 33 -6.73 -2.10 -2.12
C PHE A 33 -6.78 -0.86 -3.03
N PRO A 34 -7.81 -0.76 -3.90
CA PRO A 34 -7.94 0.36 -4.82
C PRO A 34 -8.17 1.69 -4.08
N PRO A 35 -7.88 2.84 -4.67
CA PRO A 35 -7.18 3.04 -5.94
C PRO A 35 -5.65 2.91 -5.80
N TYR A 36 -5.15 2.45 -4.65
CA TYR A 36 -3.73 2.46 -4.32
C TYR A 36 -2.96 1.30 -4.96
N ASN A 37 -3.59 0.13 -5.05
CA ASN A 37 -3.03 -1.07 -5.69
C ASN A 37 -4.15 -2.09 -5.94
N PHE A 38 -4.39 -2.45 -7.20
CA PHE A 38 -5.49 -3.35 -7.57
C PHE A 38 -5.26 -3.93 -8.97
N PRO A 39 -5.86 -5.10 -9.28
CA PRO A 39 -5.80 -5.67 -10.62
C PRO A 39 -6.65 -4.85 -11.59
N ALA A 40 -6.05 -4.41 -12.69
CA ALA A 40 -6.74 -3.79 -13.83
C ALA A 40 -6.07 -4.16 -15.16
N GLY A 41 -6.84 -4.62 -16.14
CA GLY A 41 -6.32 -4.92 -17.49
C GLY A 41 -5.21 -5.98 -17.51
N GLY A 42 -5.26 -6.95 -16.60
CA GLY A 42 -4.23 -8.00 -16.47
C GLY A 42 -2.91 -7.54 -15.84
N LYS A 43 -2.86 -6.31 -15.30
CA LYS A 43 -1.72 -5.76 -14.57
C LYS A 43 -2.14 -5.36 -13.16
N HIS A 44 -1.16 -5.25 -12.26
CA HIS A 44 -1.35 -4.62 -10.96
C HIS A 44 -0.99 -3.14 -11.08
N VAL A 45 -1.92 -2.26 -10.75
CA VAL A 45 -1.79 -0.80 -10.92
C VAL A 45 -2.30 -0.08 -9.69
N GLY A 46 -1.98 1.20 -9.56
CA GLY A 46 -2.52 2.05 -8.51
C GLY A 46 -1.50 3.08 -8.04
N ILE A 47 -1.98 4.02 -7.23
CA ILE A 47 -1.19 5.15 -6.73
C ILE A 47 0.09 4.67 -6.02
N ASP A 48 -0.04 3.72 -5.09
CA ASP A 48 1.09 3.29 -4.26
C ASP A 48 2.07 2.43 -5.05
N THR A 49 1.54 1.57 -5.93
CA THR A 49 2.36 0.78 -6.86
C THR A 49 3.21 1.69 -7.75
N GLU A 50 2.60 2.76 -8.30
CA GLU A 50 3.29 3.70 -9.17
C GLU A 50 4.32 4.56 -8.41
N ILE A 51 4.03 4.97 -7.17
CA ILE A 51 5.00 5.66 -6.31
C ILE A 51 6.20 4.75 -6.02
N VAL A 52 5.98 3.50 -5.59
CA VAL A 52 7.07 2.56 -5.28
C VAL A 52 7.92 2.27 -6.51
N GLN A 53 7.28 2.04 -7.66
CA GLN A 53 7.99 1.85 -8.94
C GLN A 53 8.86 3.07 -9.26
N ARG A 54 8.32 4.30 -9.15
CA ARG A 54 9.04 5.54 -9.45
C ARG A 54 10.26 5.74 -8.55
N VAL A 55 10.15 5.38 -7.26
CA VAL A 55 11.28 5.45 -6.33
C VAL A 55 12.38 4.49 -6.74
N ILE A 56 12.04 3.23 -7.00
CA ILE A 56 13.02 2.19 -7.33
C ILE A 56 13.67 2.46 -8.70
N ASP A 57 12.89 2.84 -9.71
CA ASP A 57 13.42 3.27 -11.02
C ASP A 57 14.38 4.46 -10.88
N GLY A 58 14.04 5.41 -10.00
CA GLY A 58 14.87 6.58 -9.73
C GLY A 58 16.20 6.25 -9.04
N MET A 59 16.32 5.08 -8.42
CA MET A 59 17.56 4.55 -7.88
C MET A 59 18.40 3.82 -8.95
N GLY A 60 17.84 3.61 -10.16
CA GLY A 60 18.44 2.78 -11.19
C GLY A 60 18.22 1.28 -11.00
N GLU A 61 17.31 0.91 -10.09
CA GLU A 61 16.99 -0.46 -9.71
C GLU A 61 15.71 -0.94 -10.41
N GLN A 62 15.37 -2.23 -10.28
CA GLN A 62 14.13 -2.81 -10.80
C GLN A 62 13.23 -3.28 -9.67
N VAL A 63 11.92 -3.40 -9.90
CA VAL A 63 10.98 -3.97 -8.92
C VAL A 63 10.08 -5.02 -9.54
N LEU A 64 9.90 -6.12 -8.82
CA LEU A 64 8.88 -7.12 -9.05
C LEU A 64 7.84 -7.03 -7.93
N PHE A 65 6.59 -6.83 -8.32
CA PHE A 65 5.49 -6.76 -7.36
C PHE A 65 4.85 -8.13 -7.13
N VAL A 66 4.74 -8.51 -5.86
CA VAL A 66 3.98 -9.68 -5.42
C VAL A 66 2.76 -9.22 -4.63
N GLN A 67 1.61 -9.79 -4.97
CA GLN A 67 0.34 -9.47 -4.33
C GLN A 67 -0.06 -10.60 -3.39
N LEU A 68 -0.40 -10.26 -2.14
CA LEU A 68 -0.81 -11.23 -1.13
C LEU A 68 -2.00 -10.70 -0.32
N PRO A 69 -2.78 -11.53 0.38
CA PRO A 69 -3.67 -11.04 1.44
C PRO A 69 -2.86 -10.24 2.47
N TRP A 70 -3.40 -9.15 3.01
CA TRP A 70 -2.63 -8.22 3.85
C TRP A 70 -1.84 -8.89 5.00
N LYS A 71 -2.45 -9.85 5.71
CA LYS A 71 -1.75 -10.59 6.77
C LYS A 71 -0.47 -11.29 6.27
N ARG A 72 -0.47 -11.77 5.03
CA ARG A 72 0.70 -12.40 4.39
C ARG A 72 1.73 -11.39 3.92
N VAL A 73 1.33 -10.18 3.54
CA VAL A 73 2.27 -9.06 3.28
C VAL A 73 3.08 -8.75 4.53
N VAL A 74 2.40 -8.58 5.68
CA VAL A 74 3.08 -8.31 6.96
C VAL A 74 4.04 -9.45 7.31
N GLN A 75 3.60 -10.69 7.17
CA GLN A 75 4.42 -11.87 7.44
C GLN A 75 5.64 -11.95 6.52
N SER A 76 5.50 -11.70 5.21
CA SER A 76 6.61 -11.82 4.27
C SER A 76 7.72 -10.79 4.55
N VAL A 77 7.36 -9.59 5.00
CA VAL A 77 8.33 -8.57 5.45
C VAL A 77 9.02 -9.01 6.75
N GLU A 78 8.25 -9.52 7.72
CA GLU A 78 8.79 -10.01 9.00
C GLU A 78 9.75 -11.18 8.82
N GLN A 79 9.48 -12.05 7.85
CA GLN A 79 10.29 -13.23 7.54
C GLN A 79 11.41 -12.97 6.53
N ASN A 80 11.60 -11.71 6.10
CA ASN A 80 12.60 -11.33 5.10
C ASN A 80 12.45 -12.09 3.76
N GLU A 81 11.23 -12.49 3.41
CA GLU A 81 10.90 -13.14 2.13
C GLU A 81 10.78 -12.15 0.97
N VAL A 82 10.55 -10.87 1.30
CA VAL A 82 10.46 -9.75 0.36
C VAL A 82 11.37 -8.62 0.83
N ASP A 83 11.79 -7.75 -0.09
CA ASP A 83 12.70 -6.65 0.22
C ASP A 83 11.96 -5.50 0.89
N LEU A 84 10.69 -5.28 0.52
CA LEU A 84 9.80 -4.32 1.15
C LEU A 84 8.32 -4.72 1.04
N GLY A 85 7.51 -4.21 1.95
CA GLY A 85 6.06 -4.15 1.82
C GLY A 85 5.58 -2.72 1.96
N PHE A 86 4.47 -2.35 1.32
CA PHE A 86 3.95 -0.98 1.39
C PHE A 86 2.54 -0.91 1.97
N GLN A 87 2.04 0.31 2.21
CA GLN A 87 0.71 0.61 2.78
C GLN A 87 0.57 0.44 4.31
N PHE A 88 1.68 0.29 5.02
CA PHE A 88 1.66 0.08 6.46
C PHE A 88 1.19 1.35 7.19
N VAL A 89 0.32 1.16 8.19
CA VAL A 89 0.03 2.16 9.21
C VAL A 89 1.20 2.21 10.20
N GLY A 90 1.65 3.42 10.56
CA GLY A 90 2.72 3.64 11.54
C GLY A 90 2.24 3.44 12.97
N THR A 91 2.44 2.24 13.52
CA THR A 91 2.20 1.94 14.94
C THR A 91 3.53 1.74 15.66
N LYS A 92 3.58 1.97 16.98
CA LYS A 92 4.79 1.75 17.79
C LYS A 92 5.37 0.34 17.57
N GLU A 93 4.51 -0.68 17.60
CA GLU A 93 4.90 -2.07 17.35
C GLU A 93 5.55 -2.26 15.97
N ARG A 94 5.02 -1.62 14.92
CA ARG A 94 5.58 -1.74 13.56
C ARG A 94 6.91 -1.01 13.40
N PHE A 95 7.12 0.13 14.06
CA PHE A 95 8.43 0.79 14.11
C PHE A 95 9.49 -0.04 14.84
N GLU A 96 9.09 -0.79 15.87
CA GLU A 96 9.98 -1.74 16.56
C GLU A 96 10.30 -2.95 15.68
N LYS A 97 9.33 -3.45 14.90
CA LYS A 97 9.48 -4.65 14.05
C LYS A 97 10.13 -4.42 12.68
N PHE A 98 10.02 -3.22 12.11
CA PHE A 98 10.43 -2.94 10.73
C PHE A 98 11.28 -1.67 10.62
N ASN A 99 12.01 -1.54 9.52
CA ASN A 99 12.55 -0.25 9.09
C ASN A 99 11.45 0.48 8.30
N MET A 100 10.74 1.38 8.98
CA MET A 100 9.59 2.09 8.41
C MET A 100 10.05 3.37 7.73
N VAL A 101 9.74 3.51 6.43
CA VAL A 101 10.10 4.66 5.59
C VAL A 101 8.83 5.41 5.19
N GLY A 102 8.84 6.73 5.38
CA GLY A 102 7.72 7.60 5.06
C GLY A 102 7.34 8.55 6.21
N PRO A 103 6.09 9.04 6.25
CA PRO A 103 4.99 8.62 5.39
C PRO A 103 5.16 9.05 3.93
N PHE A 104 4.59 8.30 2.99
CA PHE A 104 4.62 8.65 1.55
C PHE A 104 3.26 9.13 1.03
N ARG A 105 2.20 8.90 1.80
CA ARG A 105 0.86 9.48 1.61
C ARG A 105 0.06 9.39 2.91
N GLU A 106 -1.12 9.97 2.90
CA GLU A 106 -2.14 9.79 3.93
C GLU A 106 -3.36 9.05 3.34
N GLY A 107 -4.19 8.49 4.22
CA GLY A 107 -5.50 7.94 3.89
C GLY A 107 -6.50 8.30 4.99
N ILE A 108 -7.79 8.10 4.73
CA ILE A 108 -8.84 8.38 5.71
C ILE A 108 -9.48 7.07 6.13
N THR A 109 -9.27 6.66 7.38
CA THR A 109 -9.99 5.53 7.97
C THR A 109 -11.34 6.01 8.48
N THR A 110 -12.43 5.36 8.08
CA THR A 110 -13.79 5.72 8.47
C THR A 110 -14.69 4.48 8.53
N PHE A 111 -15.92 4.69 9.00
CA PHE A 111 -16.98 3.70 8.97
C PHE A 111 -17.87 3.89 7.74
N MET A 112 -18.18 2.80 7.05
CA MET A 112 -19.22 2.73 6.02
C MET A 112 -20.44 2.00 6.58
N LEU A 113 -21.62 2.58 6.37
CA LEU A 113 -22.92 2.11 6.86
C LEU A 113 -23.90 1.98 5.70
N PRO A 114 -25.01 1.21 5.86
CA PRO A 114 -26.14 1.27 4.94
C PRO A 114 -26.65 2.71 4.79
N ARG A 115 -27.08 3.10 3.58
CA ARG A 115 -27.54 4.46 3.26
C ARG A 115 -28.62 4.94 4.23
N ASP A 116 -29.57 4.07 4.54
CA ASP A 116 -30.72 4.36 5.40
C ASP A 116 -30.46 4.04 6.88
N SER A 117 -29.21 3.79 7.25
CA SER A 117 -28.83 3.58 8.65
C SER A 117 -29.11 4.82 9.48
N VAL A 118 -29.81 4.65 10.59
CA VAL A 118 -30.05 5.69 11.62
C VAL A 118 -28.97 5.73 12.70
N ILE A 119 -27.92 4.92 12.54
CA ILE A 119 -26.82 4.85 13.52
C ILE A 119 -26.01 6.14 13.43
N GLU A 120 -26.09 6.94 14.48
CA GLU A 120 -25.25 8.10 14.72
C GLU A 120 -24.44 7.86 15.99
N PHE A 121 -23.19 8.30 16.00
CA PHE A 121 -22.30 8.13 17.15
C PHE A 121 -21.28 9.25 17.22
N SER A 122 -21.02 9.71 18.43
CA SER A 122 -19.94 10.68 18.71
C SER A 122 -18.73 10.05 19.41
N SER A 123 -18.87 8.80 19.83
CA SER A 123 -17.83 8.05 20.53
C SER A 123 -17.91 6.55 20.22
N LEU A 124 -16.79 5.84 20.36
CA LEU A 124 -16.77 4.37 20.17
C LEU A 124 -17.67 3.64 21.16
N LYS A 125 -17.92 4.19 22.36
CA LYS A 125 -18.79 3.56 23.37
C LYS A 125 -20.24 3.47 22.90
N GLU A 126 -20.70 4.40 22.06
CA GLU A 126 -22.05 4.38 21.46
C GLU A 126 -22.20 3.30 20.39
N LEU A 127 -21.08 2.73 19.89
CA LEU A 127 -21.10 1.62 18.95
C LEU A 127 -21.33 0.25 19.61
N LYS A 128 -21.51 0.21 20.94
CA LYS A 128 -21.81 -1.02 21.68
C LYS A 128 -23.10 -1.66 21.16
N GLY A 129 -23.02 -2.97 20.91
CA GLY A 129 -24.15 -3.76 20.43
C GLY A 129 -24.21 -3.91 18.92
N TYR A 130 -23.59 -3.00 18.15
CA TYR A 130 -23.45 -3.14 16.70
C TYR A 130 -22.32 -4.10 16.34
N LEU A 131 -22.49 -4.77 15.20
CA LEU A 131 -21.51 -5.67 14.61
C LEU A 131 -20.73 -4.94 13.52
N ILE A 132 -19.42 -4.82 13.70
CA ILE A 132 -18.51 -4.03 12.86
C ILE A 132 -17.60 -4.98 12.06
N GLY A 133 -17.62 -4.88 10.74
CA GLY A 133 -16.67 -5.59 9.89
C GLY A 133 -15.27 -4.98 9.94
N THR A 134 -14.26 -5.81 10.15
CA THR A 134 -12.83 -5.44 10.10
C THR A 134 -12.10 -6.35 9.10
N VAL A 135 -10.89 -5.98 8.68
CA VAL A 135 -10.01 -6.85 7.88
C VAL A 135 -8.93 -7.42 8.79
N ARG A 136 -8.71 -8.72 8.67
CA ARG A 136 -7.73 -9.44 9.49
C ARG A 136 -6.32 -8.85 9.31
N GLY A 137 -5.71 -8.46 10.42
CA GLY A 137 -4.33 -7.94 10.46
C GLY A 137 -4.20 -6.46 10.09
N TYR A 138 -5.31 -5.77 9.80
CA TYR A 138 -5.30 -4.31 9.70
C TYR A 138 -5.03 -3.70 11.08
N ALA A 139 -4.40 -2.53 11.06
CA ALA A 139 -4.36 -1.62 12.20
C ALA A 139 -5.20 -0.41 11.80
N TYR A 140 -6.09 0.03 12.68
CA TYR A 140 -6.98 1.15 12.43
C TYR A 140 -6.58 2.33 13.31
N GLU A 141 -7.06 2.34 14.56
CA GLU A 141 -6.72 3.32 15.59
C GLU A 141 -6.60 2.60 16.92
N GLU A 142 -5.68 3.01 17.78
CA GLU A 142 -5.37 2.27 19.01
C GLU A 142 -6.59 2.15 19.94
N GLU A 143 -7.40 3.21 20.04
CA GLU A 143 -8.64 3.18 20.82
C GLU A 143 -9.66 2.19 20.23
N PHE A 144 -9.84 2.20 18.90
CA PHE A 144 -10.74 1.26 18.23
C PHE A 144 -10.24 -0.17 18.35
N ASP A 145 -8.96 -0.42 18.06
CA ASP A 145 -8.36 -1.75 18.03
C ASP A 145 -8.43 -2.41 19.41
N ARG A 146 -8.21 -1.63 20.49
CA ARG A 146 -8.27 -2.12 21.88
C ARG A 146 -9.68 -2.15 22.49
N ALA A 147 -10.70 -1.62 21.82
CA ALA A 147 -12.08 -1.66 22.32
C ALA A 147 -12.67 -3.08 22.24
N ASP A 148 -12.39 -3.89 23.27
CA ASP A 148 -12.90 -5.24 23.48
C ASP A 148 -14.42 -5.32 23.69
N TYR A 149 -15.03 -4.21 24.13
CA TYR A 149 -16.46 -4.05 24.29
C TYR A 149 -17.22 -3.90 22.96
N LEU A 150 -16.53 -3.77 21.83
CA LEU A 150 -17.12 -3.73 20.49
C LEU A 150 -17.16 -5.12 19.87
N LYS A 151 -18.27 -5.44 19.18
CA LYS A 151 -18.37 -6.68 18.41
C LYS A 151 -17.74 -6.47 17.03
N LYS A 152 -16.60 -7.09 16.80
CA LYS A 152 -15.85 -7.02 15.54
C LYS A 152 -15.87 -8.38 14.85
N GLU A 153 -16.13 -8.38 13.54
CA GLU A 153 -16.09 -9.58 12.71
C GLU A 153 -15.05 -9.41 11.60
N GLU A 154 -14.00 -10.23 11.65
CA GLU A 154 -12.95 -10.18 10.64
C GLU A 154 -13.40 -10.77 9.30
N ALA A 155 -12.99 -10.12 8.22
CA ALA A 155 -12.98 -10.65 6.87
C ALA A 155 -11.54 -10.77 6.35
N THR A 156 -11.39 -11.44 5.21
CA THR A 156 -10.10 -11.59 4.51
C THR A 156 -9.66 -10.30 3.81
N ASP A 157 -10.61 -9.46 3.39
CA ASP A 157 -10.40 -8.27 2.57
C ASP A 157 -11.60 -7.30 2.67
N ASN A 158 -11.43 -6.08 2.15
CA ASN A 158 -12.46 -5.05 2.17
C ASN A 158 -13.66 -5.39 1.28
N GLU A 159 -13.48 -6.05 0.13
CA GLU A 159 -14.59 -6.39 -0.77
C GLU A 159 -15.59 -7.33 -0.07
N THR A 160 -15.07 -8.33 0.65
CA THR A 160 -15.86 -9.25 1.46
C THR A 160 -16.68 -8.49 2.51
N ASN A 161 -16.10 -7.50 3.18
CA ASN A 161 -16.81 -6.65 4.12
C ASN A 161 -17.91 -5.82 3.45
N VAL A 162 -17.64 -5.21 2.29
CA VAL A 162 -18.66 -4.47 1.50
C VAL A 162 -19.83 -5.39 1.13
N ARG A 163 -19.56 -6.61 0.68
CA ARG A 163 -20.59 -7.61 0.35
C ARG A 163 -21.41 -8.04 1.58
N LYS A 164 -20.76 -8.25 2.72
CA LYS A 164 -21.44 -8.60 3.99
C LYS A 164 -22.34 -7.47 4.50
N LEU A 165 -21.87 -6.23 4.39
CA LEU A 165 -22.67 -5.03 4.69
C LEU A 165 -23.89 -4.93 3.77
N ALA A 166 -23.69 -5.11 2.45
CA ALA A 166 -24.76 -5.11 1.46
C ALA A 166 -25.84 -6.17 1.73
N ALA A 167 -25.43 -7.31 2.31
CA ALA A 167 -26.30 -8.42 2.67
C ALA A 167 -26.95 -8.27 4.06
N GLY A 168 -26.74 -7.15 4.76
CA GLY A 168 -27.28 -6.92 6.11
C GLY A 168 -26.67 -7.80 7.20
N ARG A 169 -25.52 -8.44 6.94
CA ARG A 169 -24.83 -9.29 7.92
C ARG A 169 -24.02 -8.49 8.93
N LEU A 170 -23.71 -7.24 8.61
CA LEU A 170 -22.96 -6.30 9.43
C LEU A 170 -23.77 -5.01 9.56
N HIS A 171 -23.61 -4.29 10.67
CA HIS A 171 -24.23 -2.98 10.84
C HIS A 171 -23.39 -1.87 10.21
N MET A 172 -22.07 -2.05 10.20
CA MET A 172 -21.09 -1.15 9.59
C MET A 172 -19.79 -1.90 9.32
N ILE A 173 -18.91 -1.30 8.53
CA ILE A 173 -17.55 -1.78 8.29
C ILE A 173 -16.58 -0.63 8.49
N VAL A 174 -15.37 -0.90 8.96
CA VAL A 174 -14.29 0.08 9.08
C VAL A 174 -13.20 -0.18 8.04
N GLY A 175 -12.74 0.88 7.39
CA GLY A 175 -11.75 0.79 6.32
C GLY A 175 -11.34 2.16 5.79
N ASP A 176 -10.43 2.13 4.83
CA ASP A 176 -10.03 3.32 4.10
C ASP A 176 -11.16 3.83 3.20
N ARG A 177 -11.48 5.11 3.28
CA ARG A 177 -12.65 5.73 2.64
C ARG A 177 -12.64 5.53 1.13
N ASP A 178 -11.52 5.82 0.47
CA ASP A 178 -11.43 5.76 -0.98
C ASP A 178 -11.47 4.32 -1.47
N THR A 179 -10.85 3.41 -0.70
CA THR A 179 -10.93 1.98 -0.95
C THR A 179 -12.35 1.45 -0.88
N LEU A 180 -13.07 1.75 0.21
CA LEU A 180 -14.45 1.29 0.37
C LEU A 180 -15.36 1.93 -0.69
N ALA A 181 -15.17 3.21 -1.02
CA ALA A 181 -15.95 3.90 -2.06
C ALA A 181 -15.73 3.27 -3.45
N PHE A 182 -14.47 3.00 -3.80
CA PHE A 182 -14.12 2.35 -5.05
C PHE A 182 -14.74 0.96 -5.15
N LEU A 183 -14.63 0.15 -4.09
CA LEU A 183 -15.20 -1.19 -4.05
C LEU A 183 -16.73 -1.16 -4.16
N ALA A 184 -17.40 -0.27 -3.42
CA ALA A 184 -18.84 -0.08 -3.55
C ALA A 184 -19.24 0.28 -4.99
N LYS A 185 -18.48 1.17 -5.66
CA LYS A 185 -18.71 1.53 -7.07
C LYS A 185 -18.49 0.34 -8.00
N ARG A 186 -17.38 -0.39 -7.84
CA ARG A 186 -17.04 -1.58 -8.63
C ARG A 186 -18.12 -2.66 -8.53
N LEU A 187 -18.77 -2.78 -7.37
CA LEU A 187 -19.85 -3.72 -7.12
C LEU A 187 -21.24 -3.22 -7.55
N GLY A 188 -21.38 -1.98 -8.02
CA GLY A 188 -22.69 -1.39 -8.33
C GLY A 188 -23.54 -1.11 -7.08
N LEU A 189 -22.91 -0.85 -5.94
CA LEU A 189 -23.54 -0.67 -4.63
C LEU A 189 -23.34 0.74 -4.05
N SER A 190 -22.78 1.69 -4.79
CA SER A 190 -22.48 3.04 -4.29
C SER A 190 -23.65 3.71 -3.58
N ASP A 191 -24.85 3.65 -4.17
CA ASP A 191 -26.03 4.32 -3.61
C ASP A 191 -26.60 3.63 -2.36
N ARG A 192 -26.11 2.43 -2.04
CA ARG A 192 -26.57 1.65 -0.88
C ARG A 192 -25.85 2.01 0.40
N PHE A 193 -24.84 2.86 0.36
CA PHE A 193 -24.00 3.17 1.51
C PHE A 193 -23.83 4.66 1.75
N ARG A 194 -23.45 4.99 2.98
CA ARG A 194 -22.92 6.28 3.40
C ARG A 194 -21.68 6.07 4.26
N PHE A 195 -20.88 7.10 4.39
CA PHE A 195 -19.80 7.14 5.38
C PHE A 195 -20.29 7.83 6.65
N ALA A 196 -19.67 7.51 7.78
CA ALA A 196 -19.83 8.29 9.00
C ALA A 196 -19.33 9.74 8.77
N ASP A 197 -19.99 10.70 9.43
CA ASP A 197 -19.69 12.12 9.26
C ASP A 197 -18.28 12.49 9.72
N THR A 198 -17.86 11.90 10.85
CA THR A 198 -16.51 12.06 11.39
C THR A 198 -15.65 10.84 11.04
N PRO A 199 -14.49 11.02 10.38
CA PRO A 199 -13.57 9.90 10.15
C PRO A 199 -13.02 9.38 11.48
N LEU A 200 -12.68 8.09 11.52
CA LEU A 200 -12.00 7.50 12.67
C LEU A 200 -10.59 8.08 12.81
N ALA A 201 -9.87 8.24 11.70
CA ALA A 201 -8.56 8.88 11.66
C ALA A 201 -8.10 9.27 10.25
N VAL A 202 -7.17 10.21 10.20
CA VAL A 202 -6.29 10.43 9.05
C VAL A 202 -5.00 9.67 9.31
N VAL A 203 -4.69 8.71 8.45
CA VAL A 203 -3.68 7.68 8.73
C VAL A 203 -2.50 7.83 7.77
N PRO A 204 -1.30 8.17 8.28
CA PRO A 204 -0.08 8.18 7.48
C PRO A 204 0.30 6.76 7.05
N ARG A 205 0.72 6.61 5.79
CA ARG A 205 1.11 5.33 5.19
C ARG A 205 2.60 5.27 4.93
N TYR A 206 3.17 4.11 5.24
CA TYR A 206 4.61 3.86 5.24
C TYR A 206 4.96 2.64 4.38
N ILE A 207 6.21 2.62 3.94
CA ILE A 207 6.89 1.46 3.39
C ILE A 207 7.60 0.76 4.56
N ALA A 208 7.47 -0.55 4.66
CA ALA A 208 8.13 -1.36 5.67
C ALA A 208 9.20 -2.22 5.01
N PHE A 209 10.43 -2.08 5.47
CA PHE A 209 11.54 -2.95 5.13
C PHE A 209 11.81 -3.93 6.30
N PRO A 210 12.23 -5.18 6.03
CA PRO A 210 12.79 -6.05 7.05
C PRO A 210 13.90 -5.35 7.84
N LYS A 211 14.04 -5.63 9.15
CA LYS A 211 15.09 -5.00 9.97
C LYS A 211 16.50 -5.23 9.44
N ALA A 212 16.75 -6.38 8.81
CA ALA A 212 18.02 -6.74 8.19
C ALA A 212 18.38 -5.87 6.96
N ARG A 213 17.43 -5.09 6.42
CA ARG A 213 17.59 -4.30 5.19
C ARG A 213 17.63 -2.80 5.48
N SER A 214 18.37 -2.38 6.51
CA SER A 214 18.49 -0.97 6.91
C SER A 214 19.06 -0.08 5.81
N ASP A 215 20.02 -0.59 5.04
CA ASP A 215 20.70 0.19 4.01
C ASP A 215 19.79 0.43 2.80
N GLN A 216 19.03 -0.59 2.39
CA GLN A 216 17.98 -0.45 1.37
C GLN A 216 16.88 0.51 1.82
N ALA A 217 16.46 0.42 3.10
CA ALA A 217 15.48 1.35 3.66
C ALA A 217 15.99 2.80 3.64
N ALA A 218 17.27 3.03 3.99
CA ALA A 218 17.88 4.36 3.96
C ALA A 218 18.00 4.92 2.54
N ALA A 219 18.43 4.09 1.58
CA ALA A 219 18.52 4.48 0.17
C ALA A 219 17.14 4.81 -0.42
N PHE A 220 16.13 3.98 -0.13
CA PHE A 220 14.76 4.24 -0.53
C PHE A 220 14.22 5.53 0.12
N ALA A 221 14.49 5.74 1.41
CA ALA A 221 14.06 6.94 2.12
C ALA A 221 14.63 8.21 1.49
N GLN A 222 15.94 8.21 1.18
CA GLN A 222 16.57 9.33 0.49
C GLN A 222 15.89 9.60 -0.86
N LYS A 223 15.67 8.55 -1.66
CA LYS A 223 15.07 8.73 -2.99
C LYS A 223 13.60 9.16 -2.93
N LEU A 224 12.86 8.67 -1.95
CA LEU A 224 11.48 9.08 -1.70
C LEU A 224 11.37 10.58 -1.41
N GLU A 225 12.29 11.15 -0.62
CA GLU A 225 12.30 12.59 -0.34
C GLU A 225 12.62 13.43 -1.59
N GLU A 226 13.51 12.97 -2.47
CA GLU A 226 13.76 13.63 -3.77
C GLU A 226 12.49 13.67 -4.64
N ILE A 227 11.79 12.54 -4.73
CA ILE A 227 10.56 12.41 -5.53
C ILE A 227 9.42 13.24 -4.94
N LYS A 228 9.29 13.29 -3.60
CA LYS A 228 8.36 14.22 -2.93
C LYS A 228 8.65 15.66 -3.30
N ALA A 229 9.91 16.09 -3.21
CA ALA A 229 10.31 17.47 -3.50
C ALA A 229 10.08 17.86 -4.97
N SER A 230 10.12 16.89 -5.89
CA SER A 230 9.87 17.14 -7.32
C SER A 230 8.39 17.34 -7.69
N GLY A 231 7.44 16.97 -6.81
CA GLY A 231 6.00 16.99 -7.10
C GLY A 231 5.49 15.77 -7.87
N ASP A 232 6.34 14.79 -8.14
CA ASP A 232 5.99 13.54 -8.82
C ASP A 232 4.87 12.77 -8.12
N ILE A 233 4.89 12.69 -6.78
CA ILE A 233 3.84 11.99 -6.01
C ILE A 233 2.47 12.63 -6.25
N GLN A 234 2.40 13.96 -6.23
CA GLN A 234 1.16 14.69 -6.45
C GLN A 234 0.62 14.43 -7.87
N SER A 235 1.51 14.42 -8.87
CA SER A 235 1.15 14.09 -10.25
C SER A 235 0.59 12.68 -10.40
N ILE A 236 1.17 11.71 -9.69
CA ILE A 236 0.66 10.34 -9.64
C ILE A 236 -0.73 10.33 -9.01
N ILE A 237 -0.93 10.97 -7.86
CA ILE A 237 -2.25 11.01 -7.18
C ILE A 237 -3.32 11.60 -8.12
N GLU A 238 -3.03 12.72 -8.77
CA GLU A 238 -3.96 13.38 -9.71
C GLU A 238 -4.37 12.50 -10.89
N LYS A 239 -3.48 11.64 -11.37
CA LYS A 239 -3.79 10.70 -12.46
C LYS A 239 -4.90 9.71 -12.09
N TYR A 240 -5.04 9.36 -10.80
CA TYR A 240 -6.04 8.39 -10.32
C TYR A 240 -7.28 9.04 -9.69
N THR A 241 -7.26 10.34 -9.43
CA THR A 241 -8.39 11.08 -8.81
C THR A 241 -9.15 11.96 -9.79
N ARG A 242 -8.71 12.06 -11.04
CA ARG A 242 -9.41 12.75 -12.15
C ARG A 242 -10.50 11.89 -12.80
#